data_AF-A0A090WZM3-F1
#
_entry.id   AF-A0A090WZM3-F1
#
_cell.length_a   1.000
_cell.length_b   1.000
_cell.length_c   1.000
_cell.angle_alpha   90.00
_cell.angle_beta   90.00
_cell.angle_gamma   90.00
#
_symmetry.space_group_name_H-M   'P 1'
#
loop_
_entity.id
_entity.type
_entity.pdbx_description
1 polymer ?
#
loop_
_entity_poly.entity_id
_entity_poly.type
_entity_poly.pdbx_seq_one_letter_code
_entity_poly.pdbx_strand_id
1 'polypeptide(L)'
;MSMICSEIVPEKIVEINIHDKIQTSFPVLDVFVKVACHIARGGTLDVVGKTINSIKPIKNIEPFVNDDKTQIVGSVIYIDNYGNVVTNIKRSFFESVQKGRDFEISARNYKFKKIHLKYSDIVNFDIPAEKRQDEGRKLVVFNSGGFLEISVFKSNPSTVGSASTLLGLGIMDAVSVNFSASSVIAKSQIALDGRI
;
A
#
# COMPACT_ATOMS: atom_id res chain seq x y z
N MET A 1 0.96 14.04 -5.44
CA MET A 1 2.28 14.66 -5.13
C MET A 1 2.78 14.41 -3.71
N SER A 2 1.95 14.49 -2.65
CA SER A 2 2.46 14.31 -1.28
C SER A 2 3.06 12.93 -0.98
N MET A 3 2.63 11.86 -1.67
CA MET A 3 3.24 10.53 -1.53
C MET A 3 4.53 10.34 -2.33
N ILE A 4 4.80 11.18 -3.35
CA ILE A 4 6.01 11.08 -4.17
C ILE A 4 7.15 11.84 -3.48
N CYS A 5 6.84 13.02 -2.93
CA CYS A 5 7.81 13.84 -2.21
C CYS A 5 8.21 13.28 -0.83
N SER A 6 7.58 12.20 -0.34
CA SER A 6 8.06 11.48 0.84
C SER A 6 9.19 10.50 0.53
N GLU A 7 9.37 10.13 -0.75
CA GLU A 7 10.42 9.21 -1.20
C GLU A 7 11.51 9.92 -1.99
N ILE A 8 11.17 11.02 -2.68
CA ILE A 8 12.08 11.79 -3.52
C ILE A 8 12.15 13.23 -2.99
N VAL A 9 13.36 13.68 -2.69
CA VAL A 9 13.62 15.09 -2.35
C VAL A 9 13.75 15.88 -3.65
N PRO A 10 12.82 16.79 -3.98
CA PRO A 10 12.90 17.57 -5.20
C PRO A 10 14.02 18.62 -5.11
N GLU A 11 14.81 18.76 -6.17
CA GLU A 11 15.84 19.83 -6.27
C GLU A 11 15.22 21.23 -6.37
N LYS A 12 14.06 21.33 -7.01
CA LYS A 12 13.33 22.59 -7.19
C LYS A 12 11.83 22.32 -7.24
N ILE A 13 11.06 23.18 -6.56
CA ILE A 13 9.60 23.14 -6.56
C ILE A 13 9.10 24.50 -7.05
N VAL A 14 8.15 24.50 -7.98
CA VAL A 14 7.58 25.72 -8.57
C VAL A 14 6.06 25.65 -8.52
N GLU A 15 5.44 26.70 -7.98
CA GLU A 15 4.01 26.96 -8.06
C GLU A 15 3.70 27.58 -9.42
N ILE A 16 2.96 26.86 -10.26
CA ILE A 16 2.56 27.33 -11.58
C ILE A 16 1.62 28.53 -11.42
N ASN A 17 1.96 29.66 -12.04
CA ASN A 17 1.16 30.90 -11.96
C ASN A 17 0.84 31.52 -13.33
N ILE A 18 1.00 30.78 -14.43
CA ILE A 18 0.71 31.25 -15.80
C ILE A 18 -0.79 31.37 -16.13
N HIS A 19 -1.66 31.20 -15.13
CA HIS A 19 -3.12 31.16 -15.25
C HIS A 19 -3.71 32.46 -15.83
N ASP A 20 -3.08 33.61 -15.55
CA ASP A 20 -3.55 34.92 -16.03
C ASP A 20 -3.53 35.07 -17.56
N LYS A 21 -2.85 34.17 -18.29
CA LYS A 21 -2.79 34.17 -19.76
C LYS A 21 -3.76 33.18 -20.42
N ILE A 22 -4.60 32.48 -19.66
CA ILE A 22 -5.39 31.33 -20.16
C ILE A 22 -6.87 31.53 -19.79
N GLN A 23 -7.62 32.13 -20.72
CA GLN A 23 -9.09 32.18 -20.65
C GLN A 23 -9.67 30.97 -21.38
N THR A 24 -9.81 29.84 -20.68
CA THR A 24 -10.56 28.67 -21.20
C THR A 24 -11.44 28.07 -20.11
N SER A 25 -12.44 27.29 -20.51
CA SER A 25 -13.33 26.59 -19.57
C SER A 25 -12.65 25.45 -18.80
N PHE A 26 -11.42 25.07 -19.18
CA PHE A 26 -10.63 23.99 -18.58
C PHE A 26 -9.17 24.43 -18.33
N PRO A 27 -8.95 25.47 -17.51
CA PRO A 27 -7.63 26.09 -17.35
C PRO A 27 -6.60 25.09 -16.78
N VAL A 28 -7.04 24.12 -15.97
CA VAL A 28 -6.18 23.10 -15.37
C VAL A 28 -5.46 22.26 -16.46
N LEU A 29 -6.19 21.74 -17.44
CA LEU A 29 -5.61 20.91 -18.50
C LEU A 29 -4.66 21.73 -19.38
N ASP A 30 -5.09 22.92 -19.79
CA ASP A 30 -4.29 23.77 -20.68
C ASP A 30 -2.99 24.25 -20.03
N VAL A 31 -3.05 24.59 -18.74
CA VAL A 31 -1.88 24.96 -17.95
C VAL A 31 -0.92 23.78 -17.86
N PHE A 32 -1.38 22.58 -17.51
CA PHE A 32 -0.52 21.41 -17.39
C PHE A 32 0.14 21.02 -18.72
N VAL A 33 -0.61 21.01 -19.82
CA VAL A 33 -0.06 20.67 -21.15
C VAL A 33 0.99 21.70 -21.57
N LYS A 34 0.72 23.01 -21.42
CA LYS A 34 1.68 24.07 -21.78
C LYS A 34 2.96 23.98 -20.95
N VAL A 35 2.83 23.77 -19.64
CA VAL A 35 3.99 23.60 -18.74
C VAL A 35 4.78 22.34 -19.10
N ALA A 36 4.11 21.22 -19.33
CA ALA A 36 4.76 19.98 -19.73
C ALA A 36 5.51 20.12 -21.06
N CYS A 37 4.90 20.76 -22.07
CA CYS A 37 5.54 21.04 -23.36
C CYS A 37 6.74 21.98 -23.22
N HIS A 38 6.65 23.01 -22.38
CA HIS A 38 7.77 23.93 -22.11
C HIS A 38 8.96 23.19 -21.50
N ILE A 39 8.71 22.37 -20.48
CA ILE A 39 9.75 21.54 -19.83
C ILE A 39 10.35 20.55 -20.82
N ALA A 40 9.52 19.85 -21.61
CA ALA A 40 9.97 18.87 -22.60
C ALA A 40 10.85 19.48 -23.69
N ARG A 41 10.72 20.79 -23.97
CA ARG A 41 11.55 21.54 -24.93
C ARG A 41 12.82 22.13 -24.29
N GLY A 42 13.13 21.78 -23.05
CA GLY A 42 14.28 22.31 -22.31
C GLY A 42 14.05 23.69 -21.68
N GLY A 43 12.79 24.14 -21.60
CA GLY A 43 12.43 25.39 -20.96
C GLY A 43 12.63 25.33 -19.44
N THR A 44 13.07 26.45 -18.84
CA THR A 44 13.35 26.52 -17.40
C THR A 44 12.09 26.64 -16.56
N LEU A 45 12.13 26.09 -15.34
CA LEU A 45 11.00 26.13 -14.40
C LEU A 45 10.67 27.56 -13.91
N ASP A 46 11.64 28.49 -13.93
CA ASP A 46 11.44 29.89 -13.55
C ASP A 46 10.47 30.65 -14.45
N VAL A 47 10.25 30.15 -15.67
CA VAL A 47 9.34 30.79 -16.65
C VAL A 47 7.88 30.39 -16.42
N VAL A 48 7.65 29.23 -15.81
CA VAL A 48 6.30 28.66 -15.65
C VAL A 48 5.66 28.97 -14.29
N GLY A 49 6.40 29.55 -13.36
CA GLY A 49 5.88 29.78 -12.02
C GLY A 49 6.86 30.38 -11.03
N LYS A 50 6.40 30.51 -9.79
CA LYS A 50 7.19 30.99 -8.66
C LYS A 50 7.82 29.83 -7.90
N THR A 51 9.12 29.90 -7.62
CA THR A 51 9.79 28.92 -6.76
C THR A 51 9.19 28.93 -5.36
N ILE A 52 8.87 27.75 -4.85
CA ILE A 52 8.39 27.52 -3.49
C ILE A 52 9.29 26.54 -2.76
N ASN A 53 9.35 26.65 -1.43
CA ASN A 53 10.25 25.82 -0.62
C ASN A 53 9.57 24.58 -0.05
N SER A 54 8.23 24.52 -0.08
CA SER A 54 7.48 23.38 0.45
C SER A 54 6.14 23.23 -0.25
N ILE A 55 5.70 21.99 -0.39
CA ILE A 55 4.31 21.66 -0.74
C ILE A 55 3.53 21.39 0.54
N LYS A 56 2.20 21.60 0.51
CA LYS A 56 1.34 21.23 1.62
C LYS A 56 1.38 19.70 1.83
N PRO A 57 1.93 19.20 2.94
CA PRO A 57 1.97 17.76 3.18
C PRO A 57 0.55 17.26 3.46
N ILE A 58 0.19 16.12 2.89
CA ILE A 58 -1.00 15.39 3.32
C ILE A 58 -0.67 14.76 4.67
N LYS A 59 -1.14 15.39 5.74
CA LYS A 59 -1.11 14.82 7.10
C LYS A 59 -2.05 13.61 7.13
N ASN A 60 -1.73 12.61 7.97
CA ASN A 60 -2.54 11.42 8.27
C ASN A 60 -2.36 10.20 7.33
N ILE A 61 -1.20 10.03 6.71
CA ILE A 61 -0.89 8.80 5.95
C ILE A 61 0.01 7.84 6.73
N GLU A 62 0.60 8.23 7.86
CA GLU A 62 1.50 7.30 8.56
C GLU A 62 0.72 6.27 9.40
N PRO A 63 1.05 4.97 9.30
CA PRO A 63 0.48 3.96 10.17
C PRO A 63 0.96 4.17 11.61
N PHE A 64 0.05 3.98 12.56
CA PHE A 64 0.36 4.02 13.99
C PHE A 64 1.00 2.70 14.44
N VAL A 65 1.95 2.77 15.37
CA VAL A 65 2.49 1.61 16.08
C VAL A 65 2.41 1.88 17.57
N ASN A 66 1.98 0.90 18.36
CA ASN A 66 1.93 1.05 19.81
C ASN A 66 3.34 1.03 20.43
N ASP A 67 3.47 1.55 21.66
CA ASP A 67 4.75 1.67 22.35
C ASP A 67 5.46 0.32 22.53
N ASP A 68 4.70 -0.74 22.81
CA ASP A 68 5.21 -2.12 22.97
C ASP A 68 5.57 -2.79 21.64
N LYS A 69 5.33 -2.13 20.49
CA LYS A 69 5.56 -2.67 19.14
C LYS A 69 4.90 -4.04 18.93
N THR A 70 3.73 -4.26 19.52
CA THR A 70 2.92 -5.47 19.38
C THR A 70 1.78 -5.28 18.37
N GLN A 71 1.50 -4.05 17.97
CA GLN A 71 0.43 -3.74 17.03
C GLN A 71 0.81 -2.59 16.09
N ILE A 72 0.54 -2.78 14.81
CA ILE A 72 0.45 -1.69 13.82
C ILE A 72 -1.02 -1.45 13.51
N VAL A 73 -1.44 -0.20 13.46
CA VAL A 73 -2.76 0.23 13.00
C VAL A 73 -2.57 1.16 11.79
N GLY A 74 -2.89 0.65 10.61
CA GLY A 74 -2.95 1.40 9.38
C GLY A 74 -4.38 1.69 8.94
N SER A 75 -4.50 2.35 7.80
CA SER A 75 -5.77 2.64 7.15
C SER A 75 -5.68 2.40 5.65
N VAL A 76 -6.83 2.14 5.03
CA VAL A 76 -6.95 2.08 3.57
C VAL A 76 -6.74 3.46 2.99
N ILE A 77 -5.77 3.60 2.09
CA ILE A 77 -5.45 4.88 1.42
C ILE A 77 -5.86 4.90 -0.04
N TYR A 78 -6.06 3.73 -0.64
CA TYR A 78 -6.40 3.64 -2.05
C TYR A 78 -7.13 2.33 -2.34
N ILE A 79 -8.07 2.38 -3.29
CA ILE A 79 -8.72 1.21 -3.87
C ILE A 79 -8.37 1.24 -5.35
N ASP A 80 -7.69 0.20 -5.83
CA ASP A 80 -7.28 0.14 -7.23
C ASP A 80 -8.47 -0.15 -8.17
N ASN A 81 -8.22 -0.07 -9.47
CA ASN A 81 -9.25 -0.30 -10.49
C ASN A 81 -9.79 -1.75 -10.50
N TYR A 82 -9.05 -2.70 -9.92
CA TYR A 82 -9.49 -4.09 -9.73
C TYR A 82 -10.25 -4.29 -8.41
N GLY A 83 -10.36 -3.22 -7.61
CA GLY A 83 -11.00 -3.19 -6.31
C GLY A 83 -10.18 -3.86 -5.20
N ASN A 84 -8.86 -3.98 -5.37
CA ASN A 84 -7.92 -4.33 -4.31
C ASN A 84 -7.74 -3.14 -3.38
N VAL A 85 -7.52 -3.44 -2.10
CA VAL A 85 -7.51 -2.45 -1.03
C VAL A 85 -6.07 -2.23 -0.58
N VAL A 86 -5.54 -1.05 -0.88
CA VAL A 86 -4.16 -0.66 -0.55
C VAL A 86 -4.16 0.15 0.74
N THR A 87 -3.33 -0.28 1.69
CA THR A 87 -3.17 0.38 2.99
C THR A 87 -1.92 1.26 3.02
N ASN A 88 -1.81 2.12 4.03
CA ASN A 88 -0.60 2.90 4.30
C ASN A 88 0.54 2.12 4.96
N ILE A 89 0.40 0.81 5.18
CA ILE A 89 1.42 -0.01 5.83
C ILE A 89 2.47 -0.42 4.79
N LYS A 90 3.64 0.23 4.81
CA LYS A 90 4.78 -0.15 3.96
C LYS A 90 5.43 -1.44 4.43
N ARG A 91 5.95 -2.22 3.48
CA ARG A 91 6.71 -3.46 3.72
C ARG A 91 7.88 -3.25 4.66
N SER A 92 8.70 -2.23 4.38
CA SER A 92 9.86 -1.89 5.22
C SER A 92 9.47 -1.57 6.66
N PHE A 93 8.36 -0.83 6.85
CA PHE A 93 7.82 -0.52 8.17
C PHE A 93 7.32 -1.79 8.87
N PHE A 94 6.50 -2.60 8.18
CA PHE A 94 6.03 -3.88 8.70
C PHE A 94 7.18 -4.80 9.12
N GLU A 95 8.19 -5.00 8.27
CA GLU A 95 9.34 -5.87 8.54
C GLU A 95 10.18 -5.36 9.73
N SER A 96 10.34 -4.03 9.84
CA SER A 96 11.07 -3.40 10.96
C SER A 96 10.43 -3.65 12.33
N VAL A 97 9.10 -3.77 12.36
CA VAL A 97 8.34 -4.09 13.57
C VAL A 97 8.25 -5.60 13.75
N GLN A 98 7.91 -6.37 12.72
CA GLN A 98 7.68 -7.81 12.81
C GLN A 98 8.88 -8.55 13.40
N LYS A 99 10.10 -8.30 12.90
CA LYS A 99 11.34 -8.96 13.34
C LYS A 99 11.24 -10.50 13.43
N GLY A 100 10.53 -11.11 12.48
CA GLY A 100 10.34 -12.56 12.41
C GLY A 100 9.28 -13.14 13.36
N ARG A 101 8.56 -12.30 14.13
CA ARG A 101 7.43 -12.76 14.95
C ARG A 101 6.25 -13.19 14.07
N ASP A 102 5.48 -14.13 14.59
CA ASP A 102 4.17 -14.45 14.04
C ASP A 102 3.26 -13.22 14.08
N PHE A 103 2.36 -13.13 13.11
CA PHE A 103 1.46 -12.00 12.97
C PHE A 103 0.07 -12.43 12.50
N GLU A 104 -0.91 -11.59 12.80
CA GLU A 104 -2.27 -11.68 12.28
C GLU A 104 -2.73 -10.30 11.81
N ILE A 105 -2.99 -10.18 10.51
CA ILE A 105 -3.57 -8.99 9.89
C ILE A 105 -5.08 -9.10 10.03
N SER A 106 -5.70 -8.06 10.58
CA SER A 106 -7.15 -7.97 10.75
C SER A 106 -7.71 -6.77 9.99
N ALA A 107 -8.70 -7.04 9.14
CA ALA A 107 -9.47 -6.04 8.42
C ALA A 107 -10.96 -6.36 8.57
N ARG A 108 -11.69 -5.54 9.34
CA ARG A 108 -13.06 -5.85 9.81
C ARG A 108 -13.11 -7.24 10.47
N ASN A 109 -13.92 -8.15 9.93
CA ASN A 109 -14.09 -9.52 10.44
C ASN A 109 -13.11 -10.52 9.81
N TYR A 110 -12.24 -10.07 8.89
CA TYR A 110 -11.32 -10.93 8.16
C TYR A 110 -9.94 -10.94 8.81
N LYS A 111 -9.36 -12.13 8.91
CA LYS A 111 -8.05 -12.36 9.52
C LYS A 111 -7.14 -13.10 8.55
N PHE A 112 -5.88 -12.66 8.47
CA PHE A 112 -4.87 -13.22 7.58
C PHE A 112 -3.59 -13.46 8.35
N LYS A 113 -3.06 -14.68 8.26
CA LYS A 113 -1.82 -15.11 8.94
C LYS A 113 -0.64 -15.27 7.98
N LYS A 114 -0.86 -14.98 6.70
CA LYS A 114 0.14 -15.13 5.65
C LYS A 114 0.05 -13.95 4.69
N ILE A 115 1.21 -13.41 4.36
CA ILE A 115 1.39 -12.49 3.24
C ILE A 115 2.05 -13.29 2.12
N HIS A 116 1.42 -13.31 0.95
CA HIS A 116 1.94 -13.99 -0.23
C HIS A 116 2.94 -13.09 -0.98
N LEU A 117 3.90 -13.69 -1.70
CA LEU A 117 4.85 -12.91 -2.51
C LEU A 117 4.17 -12.44 -3.80
N LYS A 118 3.31 -13.28 -4.36
CA LYS A 118 2.56 -13.02 -5.58
C LYS A 118 1.13 -13.54 -5.46
N TYR A 119 0.25 -13.01 -6.31
CA TYR A 119 -1.14 -13.44 -6.40
C TYR A 119 -1.31 -14.94 -6.68
N SER A 120 -0.41 -15.52 -7.48
CA SER A 120 -0.43 -16.95 -7.84
C SER A 120 -0.12 -17.89 -6.68
N ASP A 121 0.51 -17.40 -5.60
CA ASP A 121 0.99 -18.25 -4.50
C ASP A 121 -0.15 -18.80 -3.63
N ILE A 122 -1.38 -18.34 -3.87
CA ILE A 122 -2.57 -18.91 -3.25
C ILE A 122 -3.00 -20.22 -3.92
N VAL A 123 -2.64 -20.41 -5.19
CA VAL A 123 -3.03 -21.54 -6.02
C VAL A 123 -2.14 -22.74 -5.72
N ASN A 124 -2.75 -23.90 -5.45
CA ASN A 124 -2.01 -25.15 -5.38
C ASN A 124 -1.90 -25.77 -6.77
N PHE A 125 -0.72 -25.68 -7.38
CA PHE A 125 -0.48 -26.18 -8.73
C PHE A 125 -0.38 -27.70 -8.82
N ASP A 126 -0.19 -28.41 -7.70
CA ASP A 126 -0.18 -29.88 -7.63
C ASP A 126 -1.57 -30.48 -7.89
N ILE A 127 -2.62 -29.67 -7.71
CA ILE A 127 -4.01 -30.05 -7.99
C ILE A 127 -4.30 -29.74 -9.47
N PRO A 128 -4.93 -30.64 -10.24
CA PRO A 128 -5.39 -30.34 -11.60
C PRO A 128 -6.31 -29.12 -11.64
N ALA A 129 -6.19 -28.28 -12.67
CA ALA A 129 -6.91 -27.00 -12.77
C ALA A 129 -8.44 -27.14 -12.59
N GLU A 130 -9.02 -28.22 -13.11
CA GLU A 130 -10.45 -28.55 -13.02
C GLU A 130 -10.94 -28.78 -11.59
N LYS A 131 -10.04 -29.13 -10.66
CA LYS A 131 -10.35 -29.39 -9.25
C LYS A 131 -9.96 -28.24 -8.32
N ARG A 132 -9.40 -27.16 -8.87
CA ARG A 132 -8.99 -25.99 -8.08
C ARG A 132 -10.20 -25.12 -7.77
N GLN A 133 -10.45 -24.86 -6.50
CA GLN A 133 -11.46 -23.91 -6.02
C GLN A 133 -10.78 -22.67 -5.43
N ASP A 134 -9.91 -22.03 -6.22
CA ASP A 134 -9.10 -20.91 -5.77
C ASP A 134 -9.75 -19.53 -6.03
N GLU A 135 -10.77 -19.48 -6.89
CA GLU A 135 -11.50 -18.26 -7.23
C GLU A 135 -12.23 -17.70 -6.00
N GLY A 136 -12.15 -16.38 -5.81
CA GLY A 136 -12.77 -15.72 -4.66
C GLY A 136 -12.00 -15.86 -3.35
N ARG A 137 -10.86 -16.59 -3.32
CA ARG A 137 -10.02 -16.67 -2.12
C ARG A 137 -9.40 -15.30 -1.82
N LYS A 138 -9.49 -14.90 -0.55
CA LYS A 138 -8.94 -13.64 -0.05
C LYS A 138 -7.46 -13.82 0.22
N LEU A 139 -6.65 -12.84 -0.17
CA LEU A 139 -5.21 -12.87 0.02
C LEU A 139 -4.68 -11.50 0.42
N VAL A 140 -3.47 -11.51 0.99
CA VAL A 140 -2.71 -10.31 1.30
C VAL A 140 -1.36 -10.41 0.62
N VAL A 141 -0.92 -9.33 -0.03
CA VAL A 141 0.37 -9.22 -0.71
C VAL A 141 1.00 -7.85 -0.40
N PHE A 142 2.30 -7.72 -0.61
CA PHE A 142 2.90 -6.40 -0.80
C PHE A 142 2.90 -6.09 -2.29
N ASN A 143 2.26 -4.99 -2.68
CA ASN A 143 2.17 -4.60 -4.08
C ASN A 143 3.50 -4.04 -4.61
N SER A 144 3.54 -3.65 -5.89
CA SER A 144 4.75 -3.12 -6.53
C SER A 144 5.27 -1.83 -5.88
N GLY A 145 4.39 -1.04 -5.25
CA GLY A 145 4.76 0.13 -4.44
C GLY A 145 5.23 -0.21 -3.03
N GLY A 146 5.28 -1.50 -2.66
CA GLY A 146 5.69 -1.96 -1.34
C GLY A 146 4.65 -1.70 -0.25
N PHE A 147 3.39 -1.44 -0.60
CA PHE A 147 2.30 -1.25 0.35
C PHE A 147 1.56 -2.57 0.58
N LEU A 148 1.09 -2.79 1.81
CA LEU A 148 0.25 -3.93 2.16
C LEU A 148 -1.12 -3.79 1.48
N GLU A 149 -1.47 -4.80 0.69
CA GLU A 149 -2.64 -4.83 -0.18
C GLU A 149 -3.48 -6.07 0.12
N ILE A 150 -4.79 -5.88 0.30
CA ILE A 150 -5.76 -6.94 0.50
C ILE A 150 -6.56 -7.12 -0.78
N SER A 151 -6.58 -8.34 -1.29
CA SER A 151 -7.11 -8.67 -2.60
C SER A 151 -7.97 -9.93 -2.58
N VAL A 152 -8.70 -10.16 -3.66
CA VAL A 152 -9.47 -11.38 -3.89
C VAL A 152 -8.99 -12.02 -5.18
N PHE A 153 -8.62 -13.30 -5.13
CA PHE A 153 -8.05 -13.99 -6.28
C PHE A 153 -9.07 -14.08 -7.42
N LYS A 154 -8.66 -13.63 -8.62
CA LYS A 154 -9.50 -13.51 -9.82
C LYS A 154 -10.79 -12.69 -9.58
N SER A 155 -10.70 -11.62 -8.78
CA SER A 155 -11.81 -10.69 -8.62
C SER A 155 -12.15 -9.94 -9.92
N ASN A 156 -13.42 -9.58 -10.05
CA ASN A 156 -13.88 -8.69 -11.10
C ASN A 156 -14.97 -7.77 -10.49
N PRO A 157 -14.66 -6.47 -10.29
CA PRO A 157 -15.60 -5.51 -9.71
C PRO A 157 -16.97 -5.45 -10.41
N SER A 158 -17.03 -5.77 -11.70
CA SER A 158 -18.25 -5.71 -12.51
C SER A 158 -19.13 -6.96 -12.41
N THR A 159 -18.63 -8.07 -11.88
CA THR A 159 -19.37 -9.36 -11.88
C THR A 159 -19.41 -10.00 -10.50
N VAL A 160 -18.30 -10.58 -10.05
CA VAL A 160 -18.21 -11.38 -8.81
C VAL A 160 -17.82 -10.54 -7.58
N GLY A 161 -17.51 -9.27 -7.78
CA GLY A 161 -17.05 -8.36 -6.74
C GLY A 161 -15.54 -8.32 -6.59
N SER A 162 -15.09 -7.51 -5.64
CA SER A 162 -13.68 -7.19 -5.38
C SER A 162 -13.39 -7.20 -3.89
N ALA A 163 -12.14 -6.97 -3.49
CA ALA A 163 -11.81 -6.93 -2.07
C ALA A 163 -12.59 -5.81 -1.36
N SER A 164 -12.71 -4.64 -1.98
CA SER A 164 -13.49 -3.53 -1.42
C SER A 164 -14.96 -3.91 -1.22
N THR A 165 -15.63 -4.53 -2.19
CA THR A 165 -17.06 -4.84 -2.07
C THR A 165 -17.33 -6.09 -1.25
N LEU A 166 -16.56 -7.17 -1.45
CA LEU A 166 -16.76 -8.45 -0.76
C LEU A 166 -16.30 -8.41 0.70
N LEU A 167 -15.26 -7.64 1.01
CA LEU A 167 -14.81 -7.45 2.39
C LEU A 167 -15.42 -6.20 3.05
N GLY A 168 -16.14 -5.38 2.28
CA GLY A 168 -16.75 -4.13 2.77
C GLY A 168 -15.72 -3.07 3.14
N LEU A 169 -14.51 -3.12 2.55
CA LEU A 169 -13.42 -2.22 2.88
C LEU A 169 -13.46 -0.96 2.01
N GLY A 170 -13.62 0.20 2.66
CA GLY A 170 -13.61 1.53 2.05
C GLY A 170 -12.34 2.31 2.40
N ILE A 171 -12.16 3.46 1.75
CA ILE A 171 -11.09 4.40 2.09
C ILE A 171 -11.22 4.82 3.57
N MET A 172 -10.09 4.94 4.26
CA MET A 172 -9.97 5.23 5.70
C MET A 172 -10.36 4.10 6.65
N ASP A 173 -10.87 2.96 6.17
CA ASP A 173 -11.12 1.80 7.04
C ASP A 173 -9.82 1.35 7.70
N ALA A 174 -9.90 0.97 8.97
CA ALA A 174 -8.74 0.54 9.74
C ALA A 174 -8.31 -0.89 9.35
N VAL A 175 -7.01 -1.08 9.21
CA VAL A 175 -6.36 -2.38 9.05
C VAL A 175 -5.30 -2.51 10.13
N SER A 176 -5.39 -3.54 10.95
CA SER A 176 -4.45 -3.77 12.04
C SER A 176 -3.58 -4.99 11.80
N VAL A 177 -2.35 -4.96 12.29
CA VAL A 177 -1.42 -6.09 12.30
C VAL A 177 -1.04 -6.31 13.75
N ASN A 178 -1.41 -7.46 14.30
CA ASN A 178 -1.03 -7.87 15.64
C ASN A 178 0.14 -8.83 15.56
N PHE A 179 1.17 -8.61 16.37
CA PHE A 179 2.34 -9.48 16.47
C PHE A 179 2.26 -10.31 17.73
N SER A 180 2.57 -11.60 17.62
CA SER A 180 2.68 -12.47 18.78
C SER A 180 3.85 -12.04 19.67
N ALA A 181 3.68 -12.15 20.99
CA ALA A 181 4.80 -11.99 21.91
C ALA A 181 5.90 -13.00 21.55
N SER A 182 7.14 -12.54 21.46
CA SER A 182 8.25 -13.38 21.01
C SER A 182 8.45 -14.54 21.99
N SER A 183 8.17 -15.77 21.56
CA SER A 183 8.54 -16.98 22.29
C SER A 183 10.04 -17.25 22.08
N VAL A 184 10.91 -16.45 22.71
CA VAL A 184 12.34 -16.76 22.79
C VAL A 184 12.59 -17.74 23.94
N ILE A 185 11.82 -18.83 24.03
CA ILE A 185 12.09 -19.96 24.95
C ILE A 185 11.49 -21.20 24.27
N ALA A 186 12.20 -22.33 24.29
CA ALA A 186 11.80 -23.67 23.79
C ALA A 186 12.37 -24.15 22.43
N LYS A 187 13.64 -23.84 22.09
CA LYS A 187 14.41 -24.71 21.16
C LYS A 187 15.76 -25.21 21.69
N SER A 188 16.18 -24.83 22.91
CA SER A 188 17.46 -25.27 23.49
C SER A 188 17.34 -26.40 24.53
N GLN A 189 16.14 -26.88 24.87
CA GLN A 189 15.95 -27.82 25.99
C GLN A 189 15.56 -29.25 25.60
N ILE A 190 15.52 -29.58 24.30
CA ILE A 190 15.21 -30.94 23.81
C ILE A 190 16.50 -31.74 23.48
N ALA A 191 17.68 -31.11 23.52
CA ALA A 191 18.94 -31.77 23.16
C ALA A 191 19.74 -32.38 24.34
N LEU A 192 19.21 -32.37 25.58
CA LEU A 192 19.93 -32.83 26.77
C LEU A 192 19.32 -34.06 27.47
N ASP A 193 18.20 -34.59 27.01
CA ASP A 193 17.49 -35.71 27.69
C ASP A 193 17.46 -37.02 26.89
N GLY A 194 18.42 -37.19 25.97
CA GLY A 194 18.51 -38.35 25.06
C GLY A 194 19.76 -39.22 25.25
N ARG A 195 20.30 -39.31 26.46
CA ARG A 195 21.38 -40.25 26.80
C ARG A 195 21.07 -40.99 28.08
N ILE A 196 20.40 -42.13 27.96
CA ILE A 196 20.68 -43.37 28.71
C ILE A 196 20.40 -44.53 27.75
#